data_AF-A0A8R1DEM1-F1
#
_entry.id   AF-A0A8R1DEM1-F1
#
_cell.length_a   1.000
_cell.length_b   1.000
_cell.length_c   1.000
_cell.angle_alpha   90.00
_cell.angle_beta   90.00
_cell.angle_gamma   90.00
#
_symmetry.space_group_name_H-M   'P 1'
#
loop_
_entity.id
_entity.type
_entity.pdbx_description
1 polymer ?
#
loop_
_entity_poly.entity_id
_entity_poly.type
_entity_poly.pdbx_seq_one_letter_code
_entity_poly.pdbx_strand_id
1 'polypeptide(L)'
;MSEKGSTTMDFGETSEACDSQGNPTIKSTSARRARSLQRPEVSAALLPLKVLNHIFQYLPLKDLLSAMLTCHSWNNVLAMEDSDIWQAHLIRNVPDAALSDPFLLGKLGSARKKLRAWYYAWNATDISRNNYIRTNGFTVHRQPVAQSTDGVRGKKGVLHGVHAFDITWDGPLGTVAVIGFATK
;
A
#
# COMPACT_ATOMS: atom_id res chain seq x y z
N MET A 1 -76.85 6.27 2.95
CA MET A 1 -76.21 5.10 2.31
C MET A 1 -74.94 4.81 3.10
N SER A 2 -74.93 4.02 4.18
CA SER A 2 -75.48 2.67 4.42
C SER A 2 -74.89 1.61 3.49
N GLU A 3 -73.79 1.01 3.95
CA GLU A 3 -73.36 -0.39 3.83
C GLU A 3 -72.26 -0.53 4.92
N LYS A 4 -72.53 -0.94 6.16
CA LYS A 4 -72.89 -2.28 6.66
C LYS A 4 -72.03 -3.40 6.06
N GLY A 5 -70.77 -3.44 6.46
CA GLY A 5 -69.94 -4.64 6.45
C GLY A 5 -69.96 -5.31 7.83
N SER A 6 -70.81 -6.33 7.96
CA SER A 6 -70.93 -7.23 9.10
C SER A 6 -69.99 -8.42 8.89
N THR A 7 -69.06 -8.68 9.82
CA THR A 7 -68.48 -10.02 9.99
C THR A 7 -68.19 -10.26 11.48
N THR A 8 -69.17 -10.92 12.11
CA THR A 8 -69.09 -11.97 13.13
C THR A 8 -67.80 -12.10 13.95
N MET A 9 -67.94 -11.91 15.27
CA MET A 9 -67.04 -12.47 16.28
C MET A 9 -67.11 -14.00 16.19
N ASP A 10 -66.02 -14.62 15.75
CA ASP A 10 -65.89 -16.06 15.81
C ASP A 10 -65.32 -16.42 17.19
N PHE A 11 -66.17 -17.01 18.03
CA PHE A 11 -65.76 -17.64 19.27
C PHE A 11 -65.01 -18.92 18.90
N GLY A 12 -63.70 -18.78 18.71
CA GLY A 12 -62.78 -19.90 18.57
C GLY A 12 -62.77 -20.72 19.86
N GLU A 13 -63.58 -21.77 19.84
CA GLU A 13 -63.65 -22.86 20.80
C GLU A 13 -62.23 -23.36 21.13
N THR A 14 -61.74 -23.07 22.33
CA THR A 14 -60.47 -23.60 22.82
C THR A 14 -60.67 -25.09 23.13
N SER A 15 -60.38 -25.97 22.17
CA SER A 15 -60.21 -27.38 22.48
C SER A 15 -58.89 -27.56 23.24
N GLU A 16 -59.01 -27.75 24.55
CA GLU A 16 -57.92 -28.27 25.38
C GLU A 16 -57.70 -29.73 25.00
N ALA A 17 -56.68 -29.99 24.18
CA ALA A 17 -56.18 -31.34 24.01
C ALA A 17 -55.35 -31.70 25.26
N CYS A 18 -55.97 -32.38 26.21
CA CYS A 18 -55.29 -33.01 27.34
C CYS A 18 -54.54 -34.26 26.86
N ASP A 19 -53.27 -34.38 27.25
CA ASP A 19 -52.58 -35.67 27.15
C ASP A 19 -53.16 -36.64 28.20
N SER A 20 -52.89 -37.94 28.06
CA SER A 20 -53.46 -39.04 28.88
C SER A 20 -53.23 -38.96 30.41
N GLN A 21 -52.62 -37.88 30.91
CA GLN A 21 -52.39 -37.59 32.32
C GLN A 21 -52.80 -36.16 32.77
N GLY A 22 -53.56 -35.41 31.96
CA GLY A 22 -54.28 -34.21 32.42
C GLY A 22 -53.43 -33.00 32.82
N ASN A 23 -52.32 -32.72 32.14
CA ASN A 23 -51.48 -31.53 32.39
C ASN A 23 -51.46 -30.59 31.16
N PRO A 24 -51.49 -29.25 31.32
CA PRO A 24 -51.60 -28.32 30.20
C PRO A 24 -50.30 -28.23 29.39
N THR A 25 -50.41 -28.40 28.07
CA THR A 25 -49.29 -28.36 27.12
C THR A 25 -48.95 -26.93 26.73
N ILE A 26 -47.85 -26.38 27.27
CA ILE A 26 -47.33 -25.06 26.87
C ILE A 26 -46.75 -25.18 25.45
N LYS A 27 -47.48 -24.68 24.44
CA LYS A 27 -46.93 -24.49 23.10
C LYS A 27 -45.91 -23.35 23.15
N SER A 28 -44.63 -23.70 23.17
CA SER A 28 -43.52 -22.78 22.95
C SER A 28 -43.63 -22.15 21.56
N THR A 29 -44.27 -20.99 21.46
CA THR A 29 -44.20 -20.13 20.28
C THR A 29 -42.81 -19.50 20.25
N SER A 30 -41.88 -20.15 19.54
CA SER A 30 -40.61 -19.53 19.17
C SER A 30 -40.93 -18.27 18.36
N ALA A 31 -40.72 -17.11 18.97
CA ALA A 31 -40.79 -15.83 18.28
C ALA A 31 -39.80 -15.89 17.10
N ARG A 32 -40.32 -15.90 15.87
CA ARG A 32 -39.51 -15.75 14.66
C ARG A 32 -38.77 -14.42 14.79
N ARG A 33 -37.51 -14.50 15.23
CA ARG A 33 -36.57 -13.39 15.28
C ARG A 33 -36.55 -12.81 13.86
N ALA A 34 -37.14 -11.63 13.68
CA ALA A 34 -37.09 -10.93 12.41
C ALA A 34 -35.60 -10.81 12.06
N ARG A 35 -35.18 -11.48 10.97
CA ARG A 35 -33.83 -11.28 10.42
C ARG A 35 -33.75 -9.79 10.11
N SER A 36 -32.97 -9.06 10.90
CA SER A 36 -32.55 -7.72 10.52
C SER A 36 -32.10 -7.79 9.08
N LEU A 37 -32.59 -6.90 8.21
CA LEU A 37 -32.06 -6.71 6.87
C LEU A 37 -30.58 -6.34 7.04
N GLN A 38 -29.71 -7.34 7.09
CA GLN A 38 -28.27 -7.11 7.14
C GLN A 38 -27.96 -6.42 5.82
N ARG A 39 -27.50 -5.16 5.90
CA ARG A 39 -26.86 -4.54 4.75
C ARG A 39 -25.80 -5.52 4.25
N PRO A 40 -25.76 -5.82 2.94
CA PRO A 40 -24.73 -6.70 2.41
C PRO A 40 -23.38 -6.15 2.86
N GLU A 41 -22.58 -7.01 3.50
CA GLU A 41 -21.26 -6.65 3.98
C GLU A 41 -20.41 -6.27 2.76
N VAL A 42 -20.16 -4.97 2.59
CA VAL A 42 -19.33 -4.48 1.49
C VAL A 42 -17.89 -4.73 1.89
N SER A 43 -17.32 -5.81 1.36
CA SER A 43 -15.89 -6.06 1.51
C SER A 43 -15.10 -4.88 0.93
N ALA A 44 -14.14 -4.37 1.70
CA ALA A 44 -13.24 -3.32 1.23
C ALA A 44 -12.44 -3.73 -0.02
N ALA A 45 -12.30 -5.03 -0.29
CA ALA A 45 -11.71 -5.58 -1.51
C ALA A 45 -12.54 -5.32 -2.78
N LEU A 46 -13.82 -5.01 -2.63
CA LEU A 46 -14.78 -4.75 -3.72
C LEU A 46 -15.02 -3.25 -3.95
N LEU A 47 -14.30 -2.38 -3.25
CA LEU A 47 -14.39 -0.95 -3.48
C LEU A 47 -13.97 -0.60 -4.92
N PRO A 48 -14.61 0.41 -5.55
CA PRO A 48 -14.20 0.85 -6.88
C PRO A 48 -12.72 1.23 -6.93
N LEU A 49 -12.06 0.93 -8.06
CA LEU A 49 -10.62 1.19 -8.25
C LEU A 49 -10.21 2.61 -7.90
N LYS A 50 -11.03 3.60 -8.28
CA LYS A 50 -10.77 5.02 -7.98
C LYS A 50 -10.71 5.32 -6.48
N VAL A 51 -11.55 4.66 -5.68
CA VAL A 51 -11.56 4.80 -4.21
C VAL A 51 -10.32 4.15 -3.62
N LEU A 52 -9.98 2.94 -4.08
CA LEU A 52 -8.77 2.24 -3.65
C LEU A 52 -7.50 3.04 -3.97
N ASN A 53 -7.38 3.61 -5.18
CA ASN A 53 -6.28 4.49 -5.54
C ASN A 53 -6.16 5.69 -4.60
N HIS A 54 -7.29 6.32 -4.26
CA HIS A 54 -7.31 7.45 -3.35
C HIS A 54 -6.94 7.08 -1.91
N ILE A 55 -7.30 5.88 -1.44
CA ILE A 55 -6.91 5.41 -0.11
C ILE A 55 -5.41 5.10 -0.10
N PHE A 56 -4.95 4.30 -1.06
CA PHE A 56 -3.58 3.79 -1.08
C PHE A 56 -2.53 4.89 -1.30
N GLN A 57 -2.81 5.96 -2.05
CA GLN A 57 -1.86 7.07 -2.21
C GLN A 57 -1.50 7.79 -0.89
N TYR A 58 -2.24 7.57 0.20
CA TYR A 58 -1.94 8.16 1.51
C TYR A 58 -1.30 7.16 2.48
N LEU A 59 -1.23 5.88 2.12
CA LEU A 59 -0.54 4.89 2.94
C LEU A 59 0.99 5.01 2.73
N PRO A 60 1.80 4.86 3.79
CA PRO A 60 3.25 4.78 3.63
C PRO A 60 3.64 3.50 2.87
N LEU A 61 4.83 3.48 2.27
CA LEU A 61 5.29 2.35 1.44
C LEU A 61 5.31 1.01 2.17
N LYS A 62 5.54 1.02 3.49
CA LYS A 62 5.49 -0.18 4.34
C LYS A 62 4.08 -0.76 4.36
N ASP A 63 3.07 0.09 4.53
CA ASP A 63 1.68 -0.32 4.64
C ASP A 63 1.11 -0.70 3.28
N LEU A 64 1.62 -0.11 2.20
CA LEU A 64 1.33 -0.56 0.84
C LEU A 64 1.78 -2.00 0.60
N LEU A 65 2.98 -2.37 1.08
CA LEU A 65 3.42 -3.77 1.01
C LEU A 65 2.50 -4.68 1.81
N SER A 66 2.13 -4.29 3.03
CA SER A 66 1.17 -5.06 3.83
C SER A 66 -0.19 -5.19 3.12
N ALA A 67 -0.68 -4.12 2.47
CA ALA A 67 -1.92 -4.12 1.71
C ALA A 67 -1.86 -5.05 0.49
N MET A 68 -0.71 -5.15 -0.19
CA MET A 68 -0.51 -6.12 -1.27
C MET A 68 -0.68 -7.58 -0.78
N LEU A 69 -0.41 -7.85 0.50
CA LEU A 69 -0.48 -9.21 1.07
C LEU A 69 -1.86 -9.60 1.60
N THR A 70 -2.80 -8.66 1.74
CA THR A 70 -4.10 -8.96 2.38
C THR A 70 -5.03 -9.72 1.46
N CYS A 71 -5.10 -9.35 0.17
CA CYS A 71 -5.96 -10.00 -0.81
C CYS A 71 -5.51 -9.76 -2.26
N HIS A 72 -5.96 -10.64 -3.16
CA HIS A 72 -5.63 -10.56 -4.59
C HIS A 72 -6.13 -9.27 -5.25
N SER A 73 -7.30 -8.76 -4.86
CA SER A 73 -7.86 -7.51 -5.40
C SER A 73 -6.92 -6.33 -5.15
N TRP A 74 -6.49 -6.13 -3.90
CA TRP A 74 -5.58 -5.04 -3.54
C TRP A 74 -4.20 -5.22 -4.14
N ASN A 75 -3.69 -6.46 -4.18
CA ASN A 75 -2.45 -6.76 -4.88
C ASN A 75 -2.50 -6.33 -6.34
N ASN A 76 -3.60 -6.63 -7.05
CA ASN A 76 -3.74 -6.26 -8.46
C ASN A 76 -3.71 -4.74 -8.65
N VAL A 77 -4.39 -3.99 -7.77
CA VAL A 77 -4.37 -2.52 -7.81
C VAL A 77 -2.95 -1.97 -7.62
N LEU A 78 -2.25 -2.48 -6.62
CA LEU A 78 -0.92 -2.02 -6.22
C LEU A 78 0.21 -2.56 -7.13
N ALA A 79 -0.03 -3.65 -7.83
CA ALA A 79 0.92 -4.24 -8.78
C ALA A 79 1.10 -3.37 -10.04
N MET A 80 0.11 -2.54 -10.39
CA MET A 80 0.19 -1.60 -11.50
C MET A 80 1.28 -0.54 -11.21
N GLU A 81 2.44 -0.66 -11.86
CA GLU A 81 3.62 0.19 -11.59
C GLU A 81 3.46 1.66 -12.00
N ASP A 82 2.51 1.92 -12.89
CA ASP A 82 2.15 3.19 -13.52
C ASP A 82 0.93 3.86 -12.88
N SER A 83 0.37 3.28 -11.82
CA SER A 83 -0.76 3.87 -11.09
C SER A 83 -0.42 5.21 -10.43
N ASP A 84 -1.45 6.04 -10.27
CA ASP A 84 -1.37 7.36 -9.60
C ASP A 84 -0.80 7.26 -8.18
N ILE A 85 -0.98 6.11 -7.51
CA ILE A 85 -0.41 5.81 -6.20
C ILE A 85 1.12 5.97 -6.25
N TRP A 86 1.77 5.27 -7.19
CA TRP A 86 3.24 5.32 -7.30
C TRP A 86 3.74 6.67 -7.80
N GLN A 87 2.98 7.36 -8.65
CA GLN A 87 3.30 8.73 -9.08
C GLN A 87 3.26 9.70 -7.91
N ALA A 88 2.24 9.64 -7.06
CA ALA A 88 2.12 10.47 -5.87
C ALA A 88 3.29 10.21 -4.91
N HIS A 89 3.68 8.95 -4.71
CA HIS A 89 4.86 8.63 -3.90
C HIS A 89 6.16 9.13 -4.52
N LEU A 90 6.31 9.02 -5.84
CA LEU A 90 7.48 9.49 -6.55
C LEU A 90 7.68 11.00 -6.31
N ILE A 91 6.65 11.80 -6.60
CA ILE A 91 6.69 13.27 -6.47
C ILE A 91 6.92 13.70 -5.02
N ARG A 92 6.32 13.01 -4.04
CA ARG A 92 6.47 13.38 -2.62
C ARG A 92 7.84 13.03 -2.03
N ASN A 93 8.53 12.02 -2.55
CA ASN A 93 9.73 11.47 -1.91
C ASN A 93 11.02 11.74 -2.67
N VAL A 94 10.95 11.84 -4.00
CA VAL A 94 12.13 12.02 -4.85
C VAL A 94 12.35 13.53 -5.06
N PRO A 95 13.59 14.04 -4.95
CA PRO A 95 13.87 15.45 -5.15
C PRO A 95 13.45 15.92 -6.54
N ASP A 96 12.85 17.11 -6.61
CA ASP A 96 12.42 17.72 -7.88
C ASP A 96 13.56 17.81 -8.89
N ALA A 97 14.77 18.14 -8.43
CA ALA A 97 15.98 18.20 -9.27
C ALA A 97 16.29 16.88 -10.00
N ALA A 98 15.95 15.73 -9.40
CA ALA A 98 16.13 14.42 -10.03
C ALA A 98 14.99 14.10 -11.00
N LEU A 99 13.78 14.55 -10.72
CA LEU A 99 12.62 14.35 -11.58
C LEU A 99 12.64 15.26 -12.81
N SER A 100 13.23 16.45 -12.69
CA SER A 100 13.42 17.39 -13.78
C SER A 100 14.54 17.00 -14.75
N ASP A 101 15.45 16.10 -14.34
CA ASP A 101 16.54 15.62 -15.18
C ASP A 101 16.03 14.53 -16.16
N PRO A 102 16.02 14.79 -17.48
CA PRO A 102 15.48 13.84 -18.46
C PRO A 102 16.33 12.59 -18.63
N PHE A 103 17.62 12.61 -18.22
CA PHE A 103 18.55 11.52 -18.45
C PHE A 103 18.74 10.64 -17.22
N LEU A 104 18.71 11.22 -16.02
CA LEU A 104 19.03 10.52 -14.77
C LEU A 104 18.15 9.30 -14.51
N LEU A 105 16.82 9.45 -14.68
CA LEU A 105 15.85 8.39 -14.45
C LEU A 105 15.16 7.95 -15.75
N GLY A 106 15.65 8.41 -16.90
CA GLY A 106 15.04 8.20 -18.22
C GLY A 106 14.96 6.72 -18.63
N LYS A 107 15.92 5.90 -18.20
CA LYS A 107 15.93 4.44 -18.45
C LYS A 107 14.86 3.67 -17.65
N LEU A 108 14.26 4.28 -16.62
CA LEU A 108 13.31 3.61 -15.73
C LEU A 108 11.88 3.85 -16.20
N GLY A 109 11.24 2.81 -16.76
CA GLY A 109 9.92 2.91 -17.38
C GLY A 109 8.71 3.09 -16.44
N SER A 110 8.89 3.10 -15.12
CA SER A 110 7.76 3.24 -14.18
C SER A 110 8.11 4.03 -12.92
N ALA A 111 7.11 4.68 -12.32
CA ALA A 111 7.29 5.45 -11.07
C ALA A 111 7.76 4.55 -9.92
N ARG A 112 7.24 3.32 -9.84
CA ARG A 112 7.69 2.34 -8.85
C ARG A 112 9.19 2.04 -8.96
N LYS A 113 9.72 1.89 -10.18
CA LYS A 113 11.16 1.67 -10.43
C LYS A 113 12.00 2.90 -10.08
N LYS A 114 11.54 4.10 -10.45
CA LYS A 114 12.19 5.37 -10.09
C LYS A 114 12.25 5.58 -8.58
N LEU A 115 11.15 5.29 -7.89
CA LEU A 115 11.09 5.34 -6.43
C LEU A 115 12.02 4.30 -5.79
N ARG A 116 12.07 3.08 -6.33
CA ARG A 116 13.05 2.07 -5.88
C ARG A 116 14.47 2.58 -6.00
N ALA A 117 14.85 3.17 -7.14
CA ALA A 117 16.18 3.75 -7.33
C ALA A 117 16.50 4.82 -6.27
N TRP A 118 15.55 5.70 -5.95
CA TRP A 118 15.72 6.73 -4.91
C TRP A 118 16.08 6.17 -3.53
N TYR A 119 15.44 5.06 -3.13
CA TYR A 119 15.71 4.41 -1.85
C TYR A 119 17.07 3.69 -1.79
N TYR A 120 17.71 3.46 -2.94
CA TYR A 120 19.06 2.90 -3.04
C TYR A 120 20.12 3.95 -3.44
N ALA A 121 19.73 5.21 -3.63
CA ALA A 121 20.65 6.30 -3.91
C ALA A 121 21.64 6.55 -2.74
N TRP A 122 22.55 7.51 -2.91
CA TRP A 122 23.62 7.81 -1.95
C TRP A 122 23.10 8.32 -0.61
N ASN A 123 23.81 7.98 0.48
CA ASN A 123 23.44 8.37 1.83
C ASN A 123 24.21 9.60 2.30
N ALA A 124 23.50 10.69 2.60
CA ALA A 124 24.11 11.93 3.08
C ALA A 124 24.68 11.83 4.50
N THR A 125 24.24 10.85 5.30
CA THR A 125 24.75 10.62 6.66
C THR A 125 25.91 9.62 6.70
N ASP A 126 26.25 9.01 5.56
CA ASP A 126 27.24 7.94 5.46
C ASP A 126 28.16 8.19 4.26
N ILE A 127 28.89 9.28 4.39
CA ILE A 127 29.73 9.88 3.35
C ILE A 127 30.96 10.52 4.00
N SER A 128 32.10 10.45 3.31
CA SER A 128 33.33 11.10 3.75
C SER A 128 33.19 12.63 3.76
N ARG A 129 33.92 13.31 4.65
CA ARG A 129 33.78 14.77 4.86
C ARG A 129 34.08 15.63 3.64
N ASN A 130 34.92 15.14 2.73
CA ASN A 130 35.32 15.87 1.51
C ASN A 130 34.34 15.66 0.34
N ASN A 131 33.28 14.88 0.55
CA ASN A 131 32.28 14.59 -0.45
C ASN A 131 30.94 15.22 -0.03
N TYR A 132 30.13 15.60 -1.01
CA TYR A 132 28.74 15.98 -0.79
C TYR A 132 27.83 15.38 -1.86
N ILE A 133 26.56 15.22 -1.52
CA ILE A 133 25.54 14.74 -2.45
C ILE A 133 24.86 15.96 -3.09
N ARG A 134 24.72 15.96 -4.42
CA ARG A 134 24.01 17.01 -5.16
C ARG A 134 22.51 17.03 -4.82
N THR A 135 21.82 18.09 -5.20
CA THR A 135 20.38 18.28 -4.93
C THR A 135 19.50 17.19 -5.54
N ASN A 136 19.94 16.52 -6.62
CA ASN A 136 19.24 15.36 -7.17
C ASN A 136 19.30 14.13 -6.24
N GLY A 137 20.26 14.06 -5.32
CA GLY A 137 20.46 12.94 -4.40
C GLY A 137 21.03 11.65 -5.02
N PHE A 138 21.29 11.64 -6.33
CA PHE A 138 21.86 10.50 -7.08
C PHE A 138 23.31 10.72 -7.50
N THR A 139 23.83 11.96 -7.38
CA THR A 139 25.21 12.29 -7.74
C THR A 139 26.00 12.71 -6.51
N VAL A 140 27.18 12.12 -6.34
CA VAL A 140 28.16 12.53 -5.32
C VAL A 140 29.22 13.38 -6.01
N HIS A 141 29.61 14.48 -5.36
CA HIS A 141 30.70 15.33 -5.80
C HIS A 141 31.81 15.32 -4.75
N ARG A 142 33.04 15.07 -5.18
CA ARG A 142 34.24 15.10 -4.34
C ARG A 142 34.95 16.43 -4.49
N GLN A 143 35.29 17.07 -3.38
CA GLN A 143 36.11 18.28 -3.37
C GLN A 143 37.58 17.94 -3.71
N PRO A 144 38.33 18.86 -4.36
CA PRO A 144 39.71 18.61 -4.76
C PRO A 144 40.67 18.70 -3.56
N VAL A 145 40.67 17.67 -2.72
CA VAL A 145 41.56 17.54 -1.56
C VAL A 145 42.71 16.59 -1.91
N ALA A 146 43.95 17.05 -1.69
CA ALA A 146 45.15 16.27 -1.94
C ALA A 146 45.36 15.22 -0.84
N GLN A 147 45.99 14.09 -1.20
CA GLN A 147 46.35 13.01 -0.26
C GLN A 147 45.16 12.46 0.54
N SER A 148 43.96 12.43 -0.05
CA SER A 148 42.77 11.82 0.54
C SER A 148 42.13 10.80 -0.39
N THR A 149 41.63 9.71 0.19
CA THR A 149 40.76 8.73 -0.47
C THR A 149 39.42 8.76 0.24
N ASP A 150 38.37 9.08 -0.51
CA ASP A 150 37.05 9.39 0.05
C ASP A 150 36.00 8.40 -0.48
N GLY A 151 35.16 7.89 0.41
CA GLY A 151 34.09 6.94 0.11
C GLY A 151 32.70 7.46 0.44
N VAL A 152 31.70 6.77 -0.10
CA VAL A 152 30.26 6.99 0.15
C VAL A 152 29.52 5.67 0.01
N ARG A 153 28.52 5.43 0.88
CA ARG A 153 27.62 4.27 0.78
C ARG A 153 26.21 4.68 0.38
N GLY A 154 25.45 3.73 -0.15
CA GLY A 154 24.02 3.90 -0.45
C GLY A 154 23.16 3.94 0.81
N LYS A 155 21.92 4.44 0.71
CA LYS A 155 20.96 4.54 1.82
C LYS A 155 20.51 3.18 2.38
N LYS A 156 20.52 2.13 1.56
CA LYS A 156 20.04 0.80 1.91
C LYS A 156 21.06 -0.28 1.54
N GLY A 157 21.31 -1.18 2.49
CA GLY A 157 22.02 -2.43 2.23
C GLY A 157 21.08 -3.50 1.68
N VAL A 158 21.67 -4.47 0.99
CA VAL A 158 20.97 -5.65 0.45
C VAL A 158 21.41 -6.90 1.23
N LEU A 159 20.46 -7.77 1.57
CA LEU A 159 20.75 -9.02 2.31
C LEU A 159 20.47 -10.27 1.48
N HIS A 160 19.43 -10.24 0.64
CA HIS A 160 19.00 -11.38 -0.18
C HIS A 160 18.57 -10.92 -1.57
N GLY A 161 18.54 -11.86 -2.52
CA GLY A 161 18.13 -11.64 -3.90
C GLY A 161 19.24 -11.10 -4.80
N VAL A 162 18.91 -10.90 -6.08
CA VAL A 162 19.82 -10.37 -7.09
C VAL A 162 19.52 -8.90 -7.32
N HIS A 163 20.56 -8.07 -7.28
CA HIS A 163 20.47 -6.62 -7.44
C HIS A 163 21.49 -6.16 -8.49
N ALA A 164 21.11 -5.17 -9.29
CA ALA A 164 21.97 -4.55 -10.28
C ALA A 164 21.92 -3.03 -10.10
N PHE A 165 23.07 -2.39 -10.26
CA PHE A 165 23.25 -0.94 -10.12
C PHE A 165 23.94 -0.42 -11.37
N ASP A 166 23.47 0.72 -11.88
CA ASP A 166 24.11 1.48 -12.95
C ASP A 166 24.88 2.64 -12.30
N ILE A 167 26.20 2.70 -12.50
CA ILE A 167 27.07 3.72 -11.92
C ILE A 167 27.81 4.40 -13.06
N THR A 168 27.63 5.70 -13.17
CA THR A 168 28.36 6.56 -14.11
C THR A 168 29.34 7.42 -13.34
N TRP A 169 30.57 7.52 -13.84
CA TRP A 169 31.60 8.37 -13.27
C TRP A 169 32.00 9.43 -14.29
N ASP A 170 31.69 10.68 -13.98
CA ASP A 170 32.01 11.81 -14.85
C ASP A 170 33.37 12.42 -14.47
N GLY A 171 34.25 12.58 -15.46
CA GLY A 171 35.57 13.19 -15.28
C GLY A 171 36.70 12.18 -15.07
N PRO A 172 37.92 12.66 -14.73
CA PRO A 172 39.08 11.79 -14.58
C PRO A 172 38.94 10.90 -13.34
N LEU A 173 39.17 9.60 -13.50
CA LEU A 173 39.17 8.63 -12.40
C LEU A 173 40.31 8.84 -11.40
N GLY A 174 41.37 9.54 -11.80
CA GLY A 174 42.58 9.71 -11.00
C GLY A 174 43.40 8.41 -10.94
N THR A 175 44.17 8.24 -9.86
CA THR A 175 45.03 7.07 -9.66
C THR A 175 44.30 5.87 -9.04
N VAL A 176 43.24 6.11 -8.27
CA VAL A 176 42.46 5.08 -7.58
C VAL A 176 40.98 5.40 -7.71
N ALA A 177 40.26 4.53 -8.45
CA ALA A 177 38.81 4.53 -8.52
C ALA A 177 38.31 3.13 -8.20
N VAL A 178 37.47 3.01 -7.16
CA VAL A 178 36.99 1.72 -6.66
C VAL A 178 35.46 1.77 -6.58
N ILE A 179 34.84 0.73 -7.12
CA ILE A 179 33.41 0.45 -6.99
C ILE A 179 33.29 -0.93 -6.34
N GLY A 180 32.43 -1.04 -5.34
CA GLY A 180 32.22 -2.30 -4.65
C GLY A 180 31.13 -2.21 -3.59
N PHE A 181 31.11 -3.24 -2.74
CA PHE A 181 30.19 -3.34 -1.62
C PHE A 181 30.97 -3.31 -0.31
N ALA A 182 30.35 -2.76 0.73
CA ALA A 182 30.94 -2.67 2.06
C ALA A 182 29.87 -2.96 3.12
N THR A 183 30.30 -3.52 4.25
CA THR A 183 29.47 -3.61 5.45
C THR A 183 29.33 -2.23 6.09
N LYS A 184 28.40 -2.10 7.04
CA LYS A 184 28.27 -0.88 7.85
C LYS A 184 29.50 -0.72 8.73
#